data_AF-A0A7S0YUX5-F1
#
_entry.id   AF-A0A7S0YUX5-F1
#
_cell.length_a   1.000
_cell.length_b   1.000
_cell.length_c   1.000
_cell.angle_alpha   90.00
_cell.angle_beta   90.00
_cell.angle_gamma   90.00
#
_symmetry.space_group_name_H-M   'P 1'
#
loop_
_entity.id
_entity.type
_entity.pdbx_description
1 polymer ?
#
loop_
_entity_poly.entity_id
_entity_poly.type
_entity_poly.pdbx_seq_one_letter_code
_entity_poly.pdbx_strand_id
1 'polypeptide(L)'
;DIANVVPDTWQEGKDFFKSPRLGFTKGEIVVAFRSDGSRRFGKIIQDYGEQTYDVLVDRSGGEGDGQFRTERAASIGKIATGRSLQEEERASQETTVRGLKKARKDVVANAQVGNKIPDEWLVNQDVAFSPTSFFKPSETVVVANPDGSLCFGTVRKTNGDGTLEVQVSGNKRKIFFAGSLGKILI
;
A
#
# COMPACT_ATOMS: atom_id res chain seq x y z
N ASP A 1 12.26 -2.26 33.17
CA ASP A 1 10.85 -1.84 33.21
C ASP A 1 10.67 -0.48 32.57
N ILE A 2 10.06 -0.44 31.39
CA ILE A 2 9.45 0.81 30.93
C ILE A 2 8.22 0.97 31.81
N ALA A 3 8.17 2.03 32.62
CA ALA A 3 6.91 2.45 33.22
C ALA A 3 5.92 2.58 32.06
N ASN A 4 4.94 1.69 32.01
CA ASN A 4 4.10 1.51 30.85
C ASN A 4 3.11 2.69 30.64
N VAL A 5 3.28 3.75 31.42
CA VAL A 5 2.46 4.94 31.50
C VAL A 5 3.11 6.05 30.69
N VAL A 6 2.32 6.70 29.84
CA VAL A 6 2.79 7.90 29.16
C VAL A 6 2.78 9.05 30.16
N PRO A 7 3.88 9.84 30.28
CA PRO A 7 3.92 10.96 31.21
C PRO A 7 2.79 11.95 30.96
N ASP A 8 2.19 12.47 32.03
CA ASP A 8 1.07 13.40 31.89
C ASP A 8 1.45 14.69 31.16
N THR A 9 2.74 15.05 31.23
CA THR A 9 3.33 16.20 30.55
C THR A 9 3.41 16.06 29.02
N TRP A 10 3.22 14.86 28.47
CA TRP A 10 3.24 14.66 27.01
C TRP A 10 2.02 15.29 26.37
N GLN A 11 2.23 16.04 25.29
CA GLN A 11 1.22 16.79 24.57
C GLN A 11 1.08 16.29 23.14
N GLU A 12 -0.17 16.18 22.69
CA GLU A 12 -0.48 15.94 21.28
C GLU A 12 -0.01 17.11 20.43
N GLY A 13 0.59 16.85 19.27
CA GLY A 13 1.19 17.86 18.40
C GLY A 13 2.63 18.21 18.75
N LYS A 14 3.15 17.74 19.90
CA LYS A 14 4.55 17.96 20.32
C LYS A 14 5.28 16.64 20.56
N ASP A 15 4.77 15.81 21.46
CA ASP A 15 5.42 14.58 21.90
C ASP A 15 4.85 13.35 21.19
N PHE A 16 3.61 13.44 20.72
CA PHE A 16 2.98 12.44 19.86
C PHE A 16 1.95 13.08 18.92
N PHE A 17 1.54 12.34 17.90
CA PHE A 17 0.54 12.76 16.92
C PHE A 17 -0.55 11.70 16.77
N LYS A 18 -1.81 12.11 16.70
CA LYS A 18 -2.90 11.23 16.28
C LYS A 18 -3.39 11.66 14.91
N SER A 19 -3.52 10.71 14.00
CA SER A 19 -4.16 10.95 12.71
C SER A 19 -4.53 9.63 12.05
N PRO A 20 -5.70 9.55 11.37
CA PRO A 20 -6.08 8.38 10.58
C PRO A 20 -5.15 8.13 9.38
N ARG A 21 -4.27 9.08 9.05
CA ARG A 21 -3.35 8.99 7.89
C ARG A 21 -1.97 8.47 8.27
N LEU A 22 -1.68 8.32 9.56
CA LEU A 22 -0.40 7.79 10.03
C LEU A 22 -0.39 6.28 9.91
N GLY A 23 0.65 5.76 9.27
CA GLY A 23 0.95 4.34 9.25
C GLY A 23 1.88 3.96 10.40
N PHE A 24 1.74 2.72 10.83
CA PHE A 24 2.56 2.12 11.88
C PHE A 24 3.15 0.80 11.41
N THR A 25 4.30 0.43 11.97
CA THR A 25 5.00 -0.80 11.62
C THR A 25 5.04 -1.77 12.79
N LYS A 26 5.08 -3.07 12.50
CA LYS A 26 5.25 -4.09 13.55
C LYS A 26 6.52 -3.82 14.34
N GLY A 27 6.37 -3.75 15.66
CA GLY A 27 7.43 -3.47 16.61
C GLY A 27 7.51 -2.00 17.05
N GLU A 28 6.82 -1.10 16.36
CA GLU A 28 6.78 0.33 16.68
C GLU A 28 6.11 0.59 18.04
N ILE A 29 6.64 1.56 18.78
CA ILE A 29 6.06 2.01 20.05
C ILE A 29 5.11 3.17 19.79
N VAL A 30 3.92 3.08 20.35
CA VAL A 30 2.81 4.03 20.16
C VAL A 30 2.24 4.47 21.50
N VAL A 31 1.44 5.52 21.49
CA VAL A 31 0.60 5.95 22.61
C VAL A 31 -0.78 5.33 22.45
N ALA A 32 -1.16 4.43 23.34
CA ALA A 32 -2.49 3.86 23.39
C ALA A 32 -3.38 4.63 24.37
N PHE A 33 -4.63 4.86 23.98
CA PHE A 33 -5.62 5.59 24.76
C PHE A 33 -6.64 4.61 25.36
N ARG A 34 -6.86 4.71 26.65
CA ARG A 34 -7.87 3.92 27.36
C ARG A 34 -9.16 4.71 27.48
N SER A 35 -10.28 4.00 27.62
CA SER A 35 -11.61 4.60 27.78
C SER A 35 -11.74 5.44 29.07
N ASP A 36 -10.91 5.13 30.07
CA ASP A 36 -10.78 5.90 31.32
C ASP A 36 -9.97 7.21 31.17
N GLY A 37 -9.52 7.55 29.95
CA GLY A 37 -8.72 8.74 29.66
C GLY A 37 -7.23 8.59 29.93
N SER A 38 -6.80 7.49 30.54
CA SER A 38 -5.37 7.24 30.77
C SER A 38 -4.64 6.86 29.49
N ARG A 39 -3.33 7.12 29.48
CA ARG A 39 -2.44 6.86 28.35
C ARG A 39 -1.36 5.86 28.74
N ARG A 40 -1.11 4.90 27.85
CA ARG A 40 -0.11 3.85 28.03
C ARG A 40 0.78 3.75 26.80
N PHE A 41 2.03 3.36 26.99
CA PHE A 41 2.84 2.97 25.85
C PHE A 41 2.31 1.63 25.33
N GLY A 42 2.26 1.49 24.02
CA GLY A 42 1.86 0.26 23.35
C GLY A 42 2.91 -0.14 22.34
N LYS A 43 2.97 -1.42 22.00
CA LYS A 43 3.80 -1.92 20.89
C LYS A 43 2.90 -2.53 19.83
N ILE A 44 3.08 -2.12 18.58
CA ILE A 44 2.40 -2.77 17.46
C ILE A 44 2.93 -4.20 17.35
N ILE A 45 2.06 -5.19 17.45
CA ILE A 45 2.42 -6.61 17.31
C ILE A 45 1.96 -7.19 15.97
N GLN A 46 0.91 -6.60 15.38
CA GLN A 46 0.35 -6.99 14.10
C GLN A 46 -0.22 -5.78 13.36
N ASP A 47 -0.04 -5.77 12.04
CA ASP A 47 -0.68 -4.85 11.09
C ASP A 47 -1.61 -5.68 10.21
N TYR A 48 -2.89 -5.33 10.18
CA TYR A 48 -3.90 -6.00 9.35
C TYR A 48 -4.16 -5.29 8.02
N GLY A 49 -3.45 -4.19 7.75
CA GLY A 49 -3.81 -3.25 6.69
C GLY A 49 -4.96 -2.34 7.12
N GLU A 50 -5.41 -1.50 6.20
CA GLU A 50 -6.56 -0.60 6.39
C GLU A 50 -6.51 0.24 7.69
N GLN A 51 -5.31 0.62 8.12
CA GLN A 51 -5.11 1.41 9.34
C GLN A 51 -5.60 0.71 10.63
N THR A 52 -5.59 -0.63 10.66
CA THR A 52 -6.00 -1.44 11.81
C THR A 52 -4.84 -2.29 12.33
N TYR A 53 -4.60 -2.22 13.64
CA TYR A 53 -3.40 -2.77 14.28
C TYR A 53 -3.74 -3.48 15.58
N ASP A 54 -3.05 -4.58 15.89
CA ASP A 54 -3.01 -5.06 17.27
C ASP A 54 -1.89 -4.37 18.03
N VAL A 55 -2.27 -3.80 19.17
CA VAL A 55 -1.40 -3.07 20.06
C VAL A 55 -1.33 -3.79 21.39
N LEU A 56 -0.12 -4.21 21.77
CA LEU A 56 0.16 -4.74 23.09
C LEU A 56 0.36 -3.57 24.05
N VAL A 57 -0.56 -3.40 25.01
CA VAL A 57 -0.58 -2.23 25.91
C VAL A 57 -0.16 -2.59 27.33
N ASP A 58 -0.05 -3.88 27.70
CA ASP A 58 0.45 -4.28 29.02
C ASP A 58 1.44 -5.44 28.99
N ARG A 59 2.45 -5.38 29.87
CA ARG A 59 3.47 -6.42 30.06
C ARG A 59 3.63 -6.86 31.51
N SER A 60 2.79 -6.39 32.43
CA SER A 60 2.82 -6.87 33.81
C SER A 60 1.98 -8.14 33.98
N GLY A 61 2.62 -9.31 33.79
CA GLY A 61 2.07 -10.56 34.32
C GLY A 61 2.42 -11.85 33.55
N GLY A 62 3.69 -12.29 33.59
CA GLY A 62 4.08 -13.66 33.24
C GLY A 62 3.82 -14.11 31.80
N GLU A 63 4.25 -15.33 31.47
CA GLU A 63 3.86 -16.00 30.23
C GLU A 63 2.34 -16.23 30.26
N GLY A 64 1.57 -15.43 29.52
CA GLY A 64 0.12 -15.63 29.44
C GLY A 64 -0.69 -14.45 28.91
N ASP A 65 -0.75 -13.33 29.64
CA ASP A 65 -1.79 -12.32 29.39
C ASP A 65 -1.22 -10.89 29.29
N GLY A 66 -0.62 -10.59 28.14
CA GLY A 66 -0.52 -9.20 27.71
C GLY A 66 -1.87 -8.75 27.15
N GLN A 67 -2.49 -7.69 27.69
CA GLN A 67 -3.70 -7.13 27.09
C GLN A 67 -3.34 -6.51 25.74
N PHE A 68 -3.62 -7.24 24.66
CA PHE A 68 -3.60 -6.70 23.31
C PHE A 68 -4.98 -6.18 22.96
N ARG A 69 -5.01 -5.10 22.18
CA ARG A 69 -6.23 -4.48 21.68
C ARG A 69 -6.07 -4.21 20.20
N THR A 70 -7.11 -4.52 19.45
CA THR A 70 -7.20 -4.09 18.06
C THR A 70 -7.64 -2.62 18.05
N GLU A 71 -6.79 -1.77 17.50
CA GLU A 71 -6.97 -0.32 17.44
C GLU A 71 -6.86 0.17 16.00
N ARG A 72 -7.53 1.29 15.71
CA ARG A 72 -7.36 2.00 14.45
C ARG A 72 -6.27 3.06 14.58
N ALA A 73 -5.62 3.43 13.48
CA ALA A 73 -4.62 4.51 13.44
C ALA A 73 -5.11 5.80 14.12
N ALA A 74 -6.38 6.17 13.89
CA ALA A 74 -7.00 7.35 14.50
C ALA A 74 -7.08 7.30 16.04
N SER A 75 -7.06 6.10 16.61
CA SER A 75 -7.22 5.83 18.05
C SER A 75 -5.89 5.70 18.78
N ILE A 76 -4.76 5.69 18.08
CA ILE A 76 -3.40 5.58 18.65
C ILE A 76 -2.51 6.75 18.24
N GLY A 77 -1.52 7.04 19.06
CA GLY A 77 -0.58 8.15 18.85
C GLY A 77 0.77 7.66 18.35
N LYS A 78 1.28 8.26 17.29
CA LYS A 78 2.68 8.08 16.85
C LYS A 78 3.59 8.99 17.67
N ILE A 79 4.65 8.44 18.26
CA ILE A 79 5.61 9.22 19.03
C ILE A 79 6.36 10.16 18.09
N ALA A 80 6.45 11.44 18.45
CA ALA A 80 7.14 12.43 17.63
C ALA A 80 8.66 12.16 17.66
N THR A 81 9.27 12.12 16.49
CA THR A 81 10.72 11.87 16.33
C THR A 81 11.51 13.11 15.89
N GLY A 82 10.94 14.30 16.10
CA GLY A 82 11.47 15.58 15.61
C GLY A 82 10.91 16.02 14.24
N ARG A 83 10.01 15.22 13.65
CA ARG A 83 9.23 15.59 12.45
C ARG A 83 7.90 16.22 12.84
N SER A 84 7.37 17.03 11.94
CA SER A 84 5.99 17.50 12.00
C SER A 84 5.00 16.38 11.63
N LEU A 85 3.74 16.52 12.04
CA LEU A 85 2.66 15.61 11.63
C LEU A 85 2.58 15.48 10.10
N GLN A 86 2.70 16.58 9.36
CA GLN A 86 2.60 16.58 7.90
C GLN A 86 3.70 15.73 7.25
N GLU A 87 4.92 15.77 7.79
CA GLU A 87 6.03 14.96 7.31
C GLU A 87 5.84 13.46 7.62
N GLU A 88 5.32 13.14 8.81
CA GLU A 88 5.02 11.75 9.20
C GLU A 88 3.86 11.16 8.36
N GLU A 89 2.82 11.94 8.07
CA GLU A 89 1.74 11.54 7.18
C GLU A 89 2.26 11.29 5.76
N ARG A 90 3.09 12.20 5.24
CA ARG A 90 3.70 12.03 3.91
C ARG A 90 4.57 10.76 3.85
N ALA A 91 5.42 10.54 4.86
CA ALA A 91 6.25 9.34 4.93
C ALA A 91 5.41 8.04 5.00
N SER A 92 4.30 8.07 5.73
CA SER A 92 3.35 6.96 5.81
C SER A 92 2.73 6.67 4.44
N GLN A 93 2.25 7.71 3.74
CA GLN A 93 1.66 7.58 2.40
C GLN A 93 2.68 7.06 1.38
N GLU A 94 3.91 7.58 1.39
CA GLU A 94 4.98 7.10 0.51
C GLU A 94 5.28 5.62 0.72
N THR A 95 5.27 5.17 1.97
CA THR A 95 5.47 3.75 2.31
C THR A 95 4.35 2.89 1.75
N THR A 96 3.09 3.32 1.91
CA THR A 96 1.92 2.64 1.32
C THR A 96 2.03 2.56 -0.20
N VAL A 97 2.36 3.67 -0.87
CA VAL A 97 2.51 3.73 -2.32
C VAL A 97 3.62 2.79 -2.80
N ARG A 98 4.77 2.76 -2.11
CA ARG A 98 5.85 1.81 -2.42
C ARG A 98 5.41 0.36 -2.23
N GLY A 99 4.64 0.06 -1.18
CA GLY A 99 4.07 -1.26 -0.94
C GLY A 99 3.15 -1.71 -2.07
N LEU A 100 2.22 -0.85 -2.49
CA LEU A 100 1.31 -1.12 -3.61
C LEU A 100 2.06 -1.32 -4.93
N LYS A 101 3.06 -0.47 -5.23
CA LYS A 101 3.93 -0.63 -6.41
C LYS A 101 4.65 -1.97 -6.41
N LYS A 102 5.18 -2.39 -5.25
CA LYS A 102 5.82 -3.70 -5.09
C LYS A 102 4.82 -4.84 -5.34
N ALA A 103 3.64 -4.79 -4.73
CA ALA A 103 2.60 -5.80 -4.92
C ALA A 103 2.21 -5.93 -6.40
N ARG A 104 2.02 -4.80 -7.10
CA ARG A 104 1.76 -4.80 -8.54
C ARG A 104 2.90 -5.43 -9.34
N LYS A 105 4.15 -5.08 -9.01
CA LYS A 105 5.33 -5.68 -9.65
C LYS A 105 5.36 -7.19 -9.48
N ASP A 106 5.02 -7.70 -8.30
CA ASP A 106 4.99 -9.13 -8.02
C ASP A 106 3.86 -9.83 -8.81
N VAL A 107 2.68 -9.22 -8.91
CA VAL A 107 1.59 -9.71 -9.79
C VAL A 107 2.05 -9.77 -11.24
N VAL A 108 2.65 -8.69 -11.76
CA VAL A 108 3.14 -8.62 -13.15
C VAL A 108 4.22 -9.64 -13.43
N ALA A 109 5.15 -9.86 -12.50
CA ALA A 109 6.23 -10.83 -12.65
C ALA A 109 5.71 -12.27 -12.78
N ASN A 110 4.56 -12.57 -12.18
CA ASN A 110 3.92 -13.89 -12.22
C ASN A 110 2.77 -13.99 -13.23
N ALA A 111 2.41 -12.88 -13.89
CA ALA A 111 1.33 -12.84 -14.85
C ALA A 111 1.69 -13.59 -16.14
N GLN A 112 0.75 -14.37 -16.65
CA GLN A 112 0.84 -14.98 -17.97
C GLN A 112 0.02 -14.17 -18.98
N VAL A 113 0.45 -14.20 -20.24
CA VAL A 113 -0.28 -13.54 -21.33
C VAL A 113 -1.69 -14.11 -21.45
N GLY A 114 -2.67 -13.22 -21.45
CA GLY A 114 -4.09 -13.54 -21.52
C GLY A 114 -4.77 -13.70 -20.17
N ASN A 115 -4.02 -13.76 -19.06
CA ASN A 115 -4.61 -13.74 -17.73
C ASN A 115 -5.40 -12.45 -17.52
N LYS A 116 -6.59 -12.55 -16.91
CA LYS A 116 -7.33 -11.38 -16.44
C LYS A 116 -6.46 -10.62 -15.43
N ILE A 117 -6.52 -9.29 -15.44
CA ILE A 117 -5.94 -8.51 -14.34
C ILE A 117 -6.77 -8.75 -13.06
N PRO A 118 -6.21 -8.53 -11.86
CA PRO A 118 -6.98 -8.62 -10.62
C PRO A 118 -8.19 -7.69 -10.64
N ASP A 119 -9.33 -8.15 -10.10
CA ASP A 119 -10.60 -7.41 -10.14
C ASP A 119 -10.56 -6.12 -9.31
N GLU A 120 -9.67 -6.06 -8.33
CA GLU A 120 -9.42 -4.91 -7.48
C GLU A 120 -8.55 -3.83 -8.14
N TRP A 121 -7.93 -4.11 -9.30
CA TRP A 121 -7.11 -3.10 -9.99
C TRP A 121 -8.00 -2.06 -10.66
N LEU A 122 -7.79 -0.81 -10.29
CA LEU A 122 -8.59 0.31 -10.78
C LEU A 122 -7.85 1.06 -11.90
N VAL A 123 -8.62 1.45 -12.92
CA VAL A 123 -8.13 2.39 -13.93
C VAL A 123 -7.85 3.74 -13.27
N ASN A 124 -6.71 4.34 -13.61
CA ASN A 124 -6.10 5.54 -13.02
C ASN A 124 -5.45 5.38 -11.63
N GLN A 125 -5.53 4.20 -11.00
CA GLN A 125 -4.78 3.91 -9.75
C GLN A 125 -3.71 2.83 -9.95
N ASP A 126 -4.04 1.77 -10.68
CA ASP A 126 -3.16 0.63 -10.95
C ASP A 126 -2.78 0.54 -12.41
N VAL A 127 -3.68 0.96 -13.31
CA VAL A 127 -3.50 0.92 -14.76
C VAL A 127 -3.87 2.28 -15.37
N ALA A 128 -3.00 2.84 -16.20
CA ALA A 128 -3.25 4.09 -16.91
C ALA A 128 -3.23 3.87 -18.42
N PHE A 129 -4.30 4.29 -19.10
CA PHE A 129 -4.36 4.35 -20.56
C PHE A 129 -4.04 5.77 -20.99
N SER A 130 -3.03 5.94 -21.85
CA SER A 130 -2.68 7.27 -22.36
C SER A 130 -2.14 7.18 -23.79
N PRO A 131 -2.59 8.07 -24.70
CA PRO A 131 -2.09 8.12 -26.09
C PRO A 131 -0.61 8.49 -26.17
N THR A 132 -0.05 9.09 -25.12
CA THR A 132 1.37 9.48 -25.04
C THR A 132 2.22 8.43 -24.32
N SER A 133 1.66 7.25 -24.04
CA SER A 133 2.42 6.16 -23.42
C SER A 133 3.46 5.60 -24.38
N PHE A 134 4.65 5.32 -23.83
CA PHE A 134 5.69 4.59 -24.52
C PHE A 134 5.86 3.21 -23.89
N PHE A 135 6.02 2.21 -24.73
CA PHE A 135 6.24 0.82 -24.32
C PHE A 135 7.47 0.24 -25.01
N LYS A 136 8.12 -0.70 -24.33
CA LYS A 136 9.31 -1.40 -24.83
C LYS A 136 8.97 -2.84 -25.25
N PRO A 137 9.72 -3.43 -26.18
CA PRO A 137 9.66 -4.88 -26.39
C PRO A 137 9.85 -5.64 -25.08
N SER A 138 9.09 -6.72 -24.92
CA SER A 138 8.97 -7.55 -23.72
C SER A 138 8.30 -6.88 -22.51
N GLU A 139 7.79 -5.65 -22.62
CA GLU A 139 7.02 -5.01 -21.55
C GLU A 139 5.63 -5.66 -21.41
N THR A 140 5.23 -5.93 -20.17
CA THR A 140 3.86 -6.37 -19.84
C THR A 140 2.93 -5.18 -19.84
N VAL A 141 1.81 -5.30 -20.53
CA VAL A 141 0.79 -4.27 -20.71
C VAL A 141 -0.58 -4.81 -20.37
N VAL A 142 -1.56 -3.93 -20.18
CA VAL A 142 -2.97 -4.31 -20.04
C VAL A 142 -3.69 -4.05 -21.36
N VAL A 143 -4.50 -5.00 -21.78
CA VAL A 143 -5.30 -4.93 -23.01
C VAL A 143 -6.77 -5.02 -22.65
N ALA A 144 -7.58 -4.15 -23.24
CA ALA A 144 -9.04 -4.26 -23.18
C ALA A 144 -9.55 -5.21 -24.26
N ASN A 145 -10.30 -6.22 -23.85
CA ASN A 145 -11.02 -7.12 -24.74
C ASN A 145 -12.32 -6.47 -25.24
N PRO A 146 -12.90 -6.96 -26.36
CA PRO A 146 -14.17 -6.45 -26.88
C PRO A 146 -15.35 -6.55 -25.91
N ASP A 147 -15.29 -7.48 -24.94
CA ASP A 147 -16.28 -7.65 -23.89
C ASP A 147 -16.09 -6.71 -22.69
N GLY A 148 -15.09 -5.81 -22.74
CA GLY A 148 -14.75 -4.88 -21.68
C GLY A 148 -13.85 -5.45 -20.58
N SER A 149 -13.53 -6.75 -20.61
CA SER A 149 -12.58 -7.34 -19.66
C SER A 149 -11.14 -6.87 -19.94
N LEU A 150 -10.34 -6.76 -18.88
CA LEU A 150 -8.94 -6.37 -18.97
C LEU A 150 -8.03 -7.58 -18.72
N CYS A 151 -7.05 -7.79 -19.59
CA CYS A 151 -6.08 -8.88 -19.46
C CYS A 151 -4.64 -8.43 -19.68
N PHE A 152 -3.69 -9.23 -19.20
CA PHE A 152 -2.27 -9.02 -19.43
C PHE A 152 -1.88 -9.40 -20.87
N GLY A 153 -1.06 -8.56 -21.49
CA GLY A 153 -0.38 -8.84 -22.76
C GLY A 153 1.11 -8.54 -22.66
N THR A 154 1.86 -8.94 -23.66
CA THR A 154 3.29 -8.61 -23.75
C THR A 154 3.59 -7.98 -25.10
N VAL A 155 4.24 -6.82 -25.08
CA VAL A 155 4.71 -6.15 -26.29
C VAL A 155 5.79 -7.01 -26.93
N ARG A 156 5.61 -7.39 -28.18
CA ARG A 156 6.61 -8.13 -28.96
C ARG A 156 7.41 -7.20 -29.84
N LYS A 157 6.77 -6.19 -30.40
CA LYS A 157 7.41 -5.24 -31.32
C LYS A 157 6.74 -3.88 -31.24
N THR A 158 7.55 -2.83 -31.32
CA THR A 158 7.11 -1.45 -31.54
C THR A 158 7.30 -1.11 -33.01
N ASN A 159 6.25 -0.63 -33.67
CA ASN A 159 6.33 -0.18 -35.05
C ASN A 159 6.62 1.33 -35.08
N GLY A 160 7.32 1.80 -36.10
CA GLY A 160 7.70 3.22 -36.25
C GLY A 160 6.52 4.17 -36.54
N ASP A 161 5.32 3.62 -36.69
CA ASP A 161 4.07 4.35 -36.94
C ASP A 161 3.23 4.59 -35.66
N GLY A 162 3.78 4.25 -34.49
CA GLY A 162 3.09 4.39 -33.20
C GLY A 162 2.18 3.22 -32.84
N THR A 163 2.15 2.16 -33.66
CA THR A 163 1.47 0.90 -33.33
C THR A 163 2.40 -0.11 -32.67
N LEU A 164 1.82 -1.05 -31.94
CA LEU A 164 2.54 -2.09 -31.20
C LEU A 164 1.94 -3.45 -31.49
N GLU A 165 2.80 -4.43 -31.76
CA GLU A 165 2.43 -5.84 -31.85
C GLU A 165 2.46 -6.44 -30.44
N VAL A 166 1.28 -6.80 -29.92
CA VAL A 166 1.11 -7.33 -28.56
C VAL A 166 0.59 -8.76 -28.63
N GLN A 167 1.23 -9.65 -27.87
CA GLN A 167 0.72 -11.00 -27.64
C GLN A 167 -0.33 -10.95 -26.53
N VAL A 168 -1.52 -11.50 -26.79
CA VAL A 168 -2.69 -11.41 -25.90
C VAL A 168 -3.26 -12.76 -25.48
N SER A 169 -2.98 -13.85 -26.20
CA SER A 169 -3.37 -15.20 -25.79
C SER A 169 -2.64 -16.25 -26.62
N GLY A 170 -1.95 -17.19 -25.98
CA GLY A 170 -1.15 -18.21 -26.69
C GLY A 170 -0.25 -17.55 -27.74
N ASN A 171 -0.18 -18.09 -28.96
CA ASN A 171 0.61 -17.49 -30.05
C ASN A 171 -0.11 -16.36 -30.82
N LYS A 172 -1.31 -15.95 -30.40
CA LYS A 172 -2.07 -14.89 -31.08
C LYS A 172 -1.48 -13.52 -30.75
N ARG A 173 -1.20 -12.77 -31.81
CA ARG A 173 -0.70 -11.40 -31.76
C ARG A 173 -1.71 -10.47 -32.40
N LYS A 174 -1.83 -9.27 -31.85
CA LYS A 174 -2.71 -8.21 -32.34
C LYS A 174 -1.95 -6.90 -32.36
N ILE A 175 -2.35 -6.01 -33.27
CA ILE A 175 -1.77 -4.68 -33.40
C ILE A 175 -2.65 -3.70 -32.62
N PHE A 176 -2.02 -2.88 -31.80
CA PHE A 176 -2.68 -1.86 -30.97
C PHE A 176 -2.02 -0.50 -31.15
N PHE A 177 -2.78 0.56 -30.96
CA PHE A 177 -2.20 1.89 -30.74
C PHE A 177 -1.76 2.02 -29.29
N ALA A 178 -0.73 2.82 -29.03
CA ALA A 178 -0.23 3.05 -27.67
C ALA A 178 -1.34 3.47 -26.69
N GLY A 179 -2.26 4.34 -27.14
CA GLY A 179 -3.39 4.80 -26.31
C GLY A 179 -4.42 3.74 -25.92
N SER A 180 -4.48 2.62 -26.66
CA SER A 180 -5.38 1.49 -26.34
C SER A 180 -4.76 0.47 -25.38
N LEU A 181 -3.50 0.68 -24.99
CA LEU A 181 -2.78 -0.18 -24.04
C LEU A 181 -2.71 0.50 -22.67
N GLY A 182 -2.98 -0.28 -21.63
CA GLY A 182 -2.87 0.15 -20.25
C GLY A 182 -1.44 -0.06 -19.75
N LYS A 183 -0.83 1.01 -19.24
CA LYS A 183 0.44 0.96 -18.53
C LYS A 183 0.20 0.67 -17.05
N ILE A 184 0.93 -0.30 -16.51
CA ILE A 184 0.82 -0.69 -15.11
C ILE A 184 1.66 0.26 -14.27
N LEU A 185 1.05 0.85 -13.23
CA LEU A 185 1.64 1.93 -12.42
C LEU A 185 2.56 1.36 -11.33
N ILE A 186 3.75 0.91 -11.73
CA ILE A 186 4.82 0.41 -10.84
C ILE A 186 5.74 1.57 -10.40
#